data_AF-A0A521CBU0-F1
#
_entry.id   AF-A0A521CBU0-F1
#
_cell.length_a   1.000
_cell.length_b   1.000
_cell.length_c   1.000
_cell.angle_alpha   90.00
_cell.angle_beta   90.00
_cell.angle_gamma   90.00
#
_symmetry.space_group_name_H-M   'P 1'
#
loop_
_entity.id
_entity.type
_entity.pdbx_description
1 polymer ?
#
loop_
_entity_poly.entity_id
_entity_poly.type
_entity_poly.pdbx_seq_one_letter_code
_entity_poly.pdbx_strand_id
1 'polypeptide(L)'
;MADDEFNIDELISSDDVAGSNTRKTNNTSTTDNSDSSLHPFSVRLDQEYVDIIKALAWWKRISQREFIENCINYSLEKMDEDHLETILNRFNKEG
;
A
#
# COMPACT_ATOMS: atom_id res chain seq x y z
N MET A 1 -11.01 32.87 32.68
CA MET A 1 -11.14 31.75 31.74
C MET A 1 -9.76 31.15 31.68
N ALA A 2 -9.58 30.02 32.34
CA ALA A 2 -8.28 29.37 32.45
C ALA A 2 -8.02 28.58 31.18
N ASP A 3 -6.80 28.69 30.69
CA ASP A 3 -6.29 27.98 29.54
C ASP A 3 -6.14 26.51 29.94
N ASP A 4 -6.98 25.62 29.39
CA ASP A 4 -6.83 24.17 29.56
C ASP A 4 -5.61 23.71 28.74
N GLU A 5 -4.45 23.77 29.39
CA GLU A 5 -3.17 23.29 28.90
C GLU A 5 -3.21 21.76 28.80
N PHE A 6 -3.06 21.23 27.59
CA PHE A 6 -3.08 19.80 27.33
C PHE A 6 -1.81 19.15 27.91
N ASN A 7 -1.91 18.56 29.09
CA ASN A 7 -0.79 17.88 29.76
C ASN A 7 -0.48 16.52 29.12
N ILE A 8 0.55 16.48 28.27
CA ILE A 8 1.03 15.27 27.57
C ILE A 8 1.67 14.27 28.55
N ASP A 9 2.10 14.72 29.72
CA ASP A 9 2.77 13.89 30.73
C ASP A 9 1.86 12.86 31.41
N GLU A 10 0.53 13.02 31.35
CA GLU A 10 -0.41 12.00 31.83
C GLU A 10 -0.55 10.81 30.86
N LEU A 11 -0.13 10.97 29.59
CA LEU A 11 -0.25 9.92 28.58
C LEU A 11 0.91 8.91 28.60
N ILE A 12 2.03 9.24 29.24
CA ILE A 12 3.28 8.47 29.15
C ILE A 12 3.64 7.78 30.47
N SER A 13 2.89 8.00 31.55
CA SER A 13 3.15 7.36 32.83
C SER A 13 2.34 6.07 32.98
N SER A 14 2.78 5.02 32.29
CA SER A 14 2.46 3.63 32.62
C SER A 14 3.55 2.75 32.01
N ASP A 15 4.71 2.74 32.65
CA ASP A 15 5.71 1.71 32.42
C ASP A 15 5.28 0.38 33.04
N ASP A 16 5.68 -0.68 32.35
CA ASP A 16 5.69 -2.10 32.70
C ASP A 16 4.34 -2.85 32.67
N VAL A 17 4.10 -3.59 31.57
CA VAL A 17 4.22 -5.07 31.54
C VAL A 17 4.25 -5.55 30.07
N ALA A 18 5.21 -6.42 29.77
CA ALA A 18 5.33 -7.20 28.54
C ALA A 18 4.01 -7.82 28.10
N GLY A 19 3.56 -7.48 26.88
CA GLY A 19 2.32 -8.05 26.34
C GLY A 19 2.06 -7.57 24.92
N SER A 20 2.57 -8.32 23.96
CA SER A 20 2.25 -8.27 22.53
C SER A 20 0.76 -7.98 22.28
N ASN A 21 0.42 -6.71 21.96
CA ASN A 21 -0.90 -6.32 21.47
C ASN A 21 -0.76 -5.65 20.11
N THR A 22 -0.76 -6.50 19.07
CA THR A 22 -1.04 -6.11 17.69
C THR A 22 -2.39 -5.39 17.65
N ARG A 23 -2.37 -4.06 17.63
CA ARG A 23 -3.57 -3.23 17.46
C ARG A 23 -4.07 -3.42 16.02
N LYS A 24 -5.04 -4.31 15.83
CA LYS A 24 -5.80 -4.43 14.58
C LYS A 24 -6.54 -3.11 14.33
N THR A 25 -6.09 -2.33 13.36
CA THR A 25 -6.90 -1.26 12.75
C THR A 25 -7.90 -1.93 11.81
N ASN A 26 -9.17 -2.01 12.24
CA ASN A 26 -10.26 -2.42 11.37
C ASN A 26 -10.59 -1.24 10.44
N ASN A 27 -10.01 -1.22 9.25
CA ASN A 27 -10.48 -0.36 8.17
C ASN A 27 -11.67 -1.06 7.50
N THR A 28 -12.88 -0.61 7.83
CA THR A 28 -14.09 -0.99 7.10
C THR A 28 -14.13 -0.19 5.80
N SER A 29 -13.37 -0.63 4.80
CA SER A 29 -13.60 -0.23 3.41
C SER A 29 -14.60 -1.22 2.83
N THR A 30 -15.77 -0.74 2.42
CA THR A 30 -16.71 -1.52 1.59
C THR A 30 -16.01 -1.88 0.29
N THR A 31 -15.49 -3.10 0.21
CA THR A 31 -14.97 -3.68 -1.02
C THR A 31 -16.14 -4.20 -1.84
N ASP A 32 -16.40 -3.56 -2.98
CA ASP A 32 -17.11 -4.21 -4.07
C ASP A 32 -16.37 -5.50 -4.41
N ASN A 33 -16.98 -6.63 -4.06
CA ASN A 33 -16.49 -7.98 -4.36
C ASN A 33 -16.60 -8.23 -5.87
N SER A 34 -15.58 -7.79 -6.61
CA SER A 34 -15.11 -8.59 -7.72
C SER A 34 -14.10 -9.58 -7.15
N ASP A 35 -14.49 -10.86 -7.04
CA ASP A 35 -13.68 -11.99 -6.55
C ASP A 35 -12.50 -12.27 -7.52
N SER A 36 -11.60 -11.31 -7.69
CA SER A 36 -10.29 -11.58 -8.27
C SER A 36 -9.41 -12.18 -7.17
N SER A 37 -8.91 -13.40 -7.39
CA SER A 37 -7.93 -14.00 -6.49
C SER A 37 -6.66 -13.16 -6.51
N LEU A 38 -6.46 -12.32 -5.50
CA LEU A 38 -5.22 -11.57 -5.34
C LEU A 38 -4.07 -12.55 -5.10
N HIS A 39 -3.05 -12.50 -5.96
CA HIS A 39 -1.85 -13.31 -5.82
C HIS A 39 -0.76 -12.53 -5.07
N PRO A 40 -0.10 -13.12 -4.05
CA PRO A 40 0.99 -12.45 -3.36
C PRO A 40 2.18 -12.28 -4.31
N PHE A 41 2.76 -11.08 -4.32
CA PHE A 41 3.92 -10.72 -5.13
C PHE A 41 4.91 -9.94 -4.26
N SER A 42 6.19 -10.30 -4.32
CA SER A 42 7.25 -9.68 -3.52
C SER A 42 8.36 -9.15 -4.41
N VAL A 43 8.78 -7.90 -4.18
CA VAL A 43 9.82 -7.22 -4.95
C VAL A 43 10.85 -6.64 -3.99
N ARG A 44 12.11 -6.63 -4.43
CA ARG A 44 13.19 -5.89 -3.76
C ARG A 44 13.41 -4.59 -4.51
N LEU A 45 13.30 -3.46 -3.80
CA LEU A 45 13.49 -2.12 -4.33
C LEU A 45 14.52 -1.39 -3.47
N ASP A 46 15.20 -0.41 -4.05
CA ASP A 46 16.02 0.51 -3.28
C ASP A 46 15.13 1.35 -2.35
N GLN A 47 15.71 1.74 -1.20
CA GLN A 47 14.99 2.45 -0.14
C GLN A 47 14.31 3.73 -0.66
N GLU A 48 14.98 4.46 -1.55
CA GLU A 48 14.45 5.68 -2.17
C GLU A 48 13.11 5.44 -2.88
N TYR A 49 12.99 4.36 -3.67
CA TYR A 49 11.75 4.02 -4.35
C TYR A 49 10.64 3.64 -3.38
N VAL A 50 10.97 2.92 -2.30
CA VAL A 50 9.99 2.57 -1.25
C VAL A 50 9.42 3.83 -0.61
N ASP A 51 10.26 4.82 -0.32
CA ASP A 51 9.83 6.07 0.33
C ASP A 51 9.00 6.92 -0.62
N ILE A 52 9.36 6.99 -1.91
CA ILE A 52 8.57 7.66 -2.95
C ILE A 52 7.17 7.03 -3.07
N ILE A 53 7.07 5.69 -3.14
CA ILE A 53 5.79 4.99 -3.25
C ILE A 53 4.90 5.30 -2.04
N LYS A 54 5.46 5.25 -0.82
CA LYS A 54 4.72 5.56 0.41
C LYS A 54 4.20 7.00 0.42
N ALA A 55 5.05 7.96 0.06
CA ALA A 55 4.69 9.38 0.05
C ALA A 55 3.58 9.67 -0.98
N LEU A 56 3.70 9.13 -2.19
CA LEU A 56 2.71 9.33 -3.25
C LEU A 56 1.38 8.64 -2.94
N ALA A 57 1.41 7.42 -2.40
CA ALA A 57 0.20 6.72 -1.97
C ALA A 57 -0.53 7.50 -0.86
N TRP A 58 0.21 8.04 0.12
CA TRP A 58 -0.34 8.88 1.18
C TRP A 58 -0.99 10.15 0.63
N TRP A 59 -0.29 10.86 -0.27
CA TRP A 59 -0.79 12.10 -0.88
C TRP A 59 -2.09 11.85 -1.67
N LYS A 60 -2.15 10.73 -2.41
CA LYS A 60 -3.34 10.33 -3.19
C LYS A 60 -4.46 9.70 -2.36
N ARG A 61 -4.25 9.46 -1.06
CA ARG A 61 -5.21 8.78 -0.16
C ARG A 61 -5.60 7.37 -0.63
N ILE A 62 -4.65 6.63 -1.19
CA ILE A 62 -4.82 5.24 -1.64
C ILE A 62 -3.81 4.31 -0.98
N SER A 63 -4.02 3.00 -1.06
CA SER A 63 -3.06 2.01 -0.61
C SER A 63 -1.82 1.95 -1.52
N GLN A 64 -0.70 1.47 -0.99
CA GLN A 64 0.52 1.25 -1.79
C GLN A 64 0.26 0.26 -2.94
N ARG A 65 -0.58 -0.75 -2.71
CA ARG A 65 -1.04 -1.72 -3.74
C ARG A 65 -1.73 -0.99 -4.90
N GLU A 66 -2.77 -0.20 -4.59
CA GLU A 66 -3.53 0.54 -5.61
C GLU A 66 -2.65 1.53 -6.36
N PHE A 67 -1.68 2.15 -5.68
CA PHE A 67 -0.71 3.01 -6.34
C PHE A 67 0.11 2.24 -7.39
N ILE A 68 0.62 1.06 -7.04
CA ILE A 68 1.39 0.20 -7.96
C ILE A 68 0.51 -0.25 -9.13
N GLU A 69 -0.72 -0.69 -8.87
CA GLU A 69 -1.69 -1.08 -9.91
C GLU A 69 -1.97 0.06 -10.89
N ASN A 70 -2.15 1.28 -10.39
CA ASN A 70 -2.34 2.46 -11.23
C ASN A 70 -1.10 2.76 -12.09
N CYS A 71 0.12 2.57 -11.56
CA CYS A 71 1.34 2.73 -12.36
C CYS A 71 1.46 1.69 -13.47
N ILE A 72 1.03 0.45 -13.21
CA ILE A 72 0.98 -0.62 -14.22
C ILE A 72 -0.05 -0.24 -15.28
N ASN A 73 -1.27 0.10 -14.89
CA ASN A 73 -2.34 0.50 -15.82
C ASN A 73 -1.92 1.70 -16.68
N TYR A 74 -1.28 2.72 -16.09
CA TYR A 74 -0.74 3.85 -16.84
C TYR A 74 0.33 3.44 -17.87
N SER A 75 1.12 2.42 -17.56
CA SER A 75 2.11 1.89 -18.50
C SER A 75 1.44 1.08 -19.62
N LEU A 76 0.35 0.36 -19.30
CA LEU A 76 -0.44 -0.40 -20.26
C LEU A 76 -1.27 0.49 -21.19
N GLU A 77 -1.85 1.59 -20.69
CA GLU A 77 -2.62 2.55 -21.52
C GLU A 77 -1.80 3.14 -22.67
N LYS A 78 -0.47 3.19 -22.54
CA LYS A 78 0.44 3.66 -23.57
C LYS A 78 0.94 2.55 -24.50
N MET A 79 0.62 1.31 -24.19
CA MET A 79 1.05 0.13 -24.91
C MET A 79 -0.04 -0.32 -25.86
N ASP A 80 0.33 -0.64 -27.08
CA ASP A 80 -0.62 -1.22 -28.05
C ASP A 80 -1.01 -2.63 -27.60
N GLU A 81 -2.29 -2.99 -27.72
CA GLU A 81 -2.87 -4.23 -27.18
C GLU A 81 -2.19 -5.46 -27.80
N ASP A 82 -1.95 -5.42 -29.11
CA ASP A 82 -1.22 -6.44 -29.87
C ASP A 82 0.24 -6.63 -29.39
N HIS A 83 0.84 -5.56 -28.88
CA HIS A 83 2.21 -5.57 -28.37
C HIS A 83 2.29 -6.21 -26.99
N LEU A 84 1.30 -5.97 -26.14
CA LEU A 84 1.21 -6.59 -24.81
C LEU A 84 1.02 -8.11 -24.92
N GLU A 85 0.12 -8.57 -25.80
CA GLU A 85 -0.11 -10.00 -26.02
C GLU A 85 1.16 -10.70 -26.53
N THR A 86 1.91 -10.04 -27.42
CA THR A 86 3.18 -10.56 -27.93
C THR A 86 4.23 -10.73 -26.82
N ILE A 87 4.34 -9.75 -25.90
CA ILE A 87 5.25 -9.82 -24.75
C ILE A 87 4.84 -10.94 -23.80
N LEU A 88 3.55 -11.04 -23.46
CA LEU A 88 3.04 -12.08 -22.55
C LEU A 88 3.26 -13.48 -23.13
N ASN A 89 2.99 -13.66 -24.42
CA ASN A 89 3.24 -14.93 -25.12
C ASN A 89 4.73 -15.31 -25.14
N ARG A 90 5.63 -14.33 -25.21
CA ARG A 90 7.06 -14.59 -25.15
C ARG A 90 7.52 -14.94 -23.74
N PHE A 91 7.08 -14.18 -22.74
CA PHE A 91 7.39 -14.43 -21.33
C PHE A 91 6.95 -15.84 -20.90
N ASN A 92 5.73 -16.26 -21.28
CA ASN A 92 5.18 -17.57 -20.93
C ASN A 92 5.85 -18.74 -21.66
N LYS A 93 6.58 -18.50 -22.76
CA LYS A 93 7.32 -19.55 -23.49
C LYS A 93 8.76 -19.69 -23.03
N GLU A 94 9.34 -18.64 -22.46
CA GLU A 94 10.74 -18.58 -22.02
C GLU A 94 10.91 -18.78 -20.49
N GLY A 95 9.82 -18.68 -19.71
CA GLY A 95 9.79 -18.99 -18.27
C GLY A 95 9.40 -20.43 -17.96
#